data_AF-A0A3N9V8D5-F1
#
_entry.id   AF-A0A3N9V8D5-F1
#
_cell.length_a   1.000
_cell.length_b   1.000
_cell.length_c   1.000
_cell.angle_alpha   90.00
_cell.angle_beta   90.00
_cell.angle_gamma   90.00
#
_symmetry.space_group_name_H-M   'P 1'
#
loop_
_entity.id
_entity.type
_entity.pdbx_description
1 polymer ?
#
loop_
_entity_poly.entity_id
_entity_poly.type
_entity_poly.pdbx_seq_one_letter_code
_entity_poly.pdbx_strand_id
1 'polypeptide(L)'
;MIIKLKYGGQFKVDDLIQFIKNSGRDYIIQGQQACVRANHTKPNSLDYWLRNRATSPDTKQADNDVIGALVASGHFRVEKKLHCPDQKT
;
A
#
# COMPACT_ATOMS: atom_id res chain seq x y z
N MET A 1 -14.89 3.39 -4.11
CA MET A 1 -14.39 2.37 -5.09
C MET A 1 -13.79 1.17 -4.35
N ILE A 2 -13.96 -0.06 -4.84
CA ILE A 2 -13.32 -1.27 -4.28
C ILE A 2 -12.18 -1.72 -5.21
N ILE A 3 -11.03 -2.08 -4.64
CA ILE A 3 -9.88 -2.68 -5.35
C ILE A 3 -9.69 -4.10 -4.84
N LYS A 4 -9.64 -5.07 -5.77
CA LYS A 4 -9.37 -6.49 -5.47
C LYS A 4 -7.87 -6.76 -5.53
N LEU A 5 -7.37 -7.57 -4.60
CA LEU A 5 -5.97 -7.96 -4.55
C LEU A 5 -5.73 -9.24 -5.36
N LYS A 6 -4.59 -9.32 -6.04
CA LYS A 6 -4.21 -10.43 -6.91
C LYS A 6 -4.20 -11.78 -6.19
N TYR A 7 -3.77 -11.79 -4.93
CA TYR A 7 -3.65 -13.01 -4.10
C TYR A 7 -4.79 -13.14 -3.09
N GLY A 8 -5.95 -12.58 -3.40
CA GLY A 8 -7.14 -12.64 -2.55
C GLY A 8 -7.21 -11.52 -1.51
N GLY A 9 -8.43 -11.12 -1.19
CA GLY A 9 -8.72 -9.93 -0.39
C GLY A 9 -9.11 -8.72 -1.25
N GLN A 10 -9.56 -7.67 -0.57
CA GLN A 10 -9.99 -6.43 -1.21
C GLN A 10 -9.99 -5.30 -0.18
N PHE A 11 -9.99 -4.05 -0.66
CA PHE A 11 -10.15 -2.89 0.19
C PHE A 11 -10.96 -1.80 -0.50
N LYS A 12 -11.60 -0.93 0.28
CA LYS A 12 -12.20 0.30 -0.23
C LYS A 12 -11.14 1.39 -0.29
N VAL A 13 -11.12 2.15 -1.37
CA VAL A 13 -10.21 3.30 -1.52
C VAL A 13 -10.41 4.31 -0.38
N ASP A 14 -11.65 4.51 0.07
CA ASP A 14 -11.97 5.42 1.17
C ASP A 14 -11.34 4.98 2.50
N ASP A 15 -11.24 3.68 2.77
CA ASP A 15 -10.59 3.16 3.99
C ASP A 15 -9.09 3.47 3.98
N LEU A 16 -8.46 3.41 2.80
CA LEU A 16 -7.06 3.78 2.62
C LEU A 16 -6.86 5.29 2.82
N ILE A 17 -7.73 6.12 2.24
CA ILE A 17 -7.68 7.58 2.41
C ILE A 17 -7.84 7.94 3.89
N GLN A 18 -8.82 7.33 4.58
CA GLN A 18 -9.03 7.59 6.00
C GLN A 18 -7.82 7.15 6.83
N PHE A 19 -7.21 6.01 6.52
CA PHE A 19 -5.98 5.56 7.17
C PHE A 19 -4.82 6.56 7.00
N ILE A 20 -4.62 7.07 5.78
CA ILE A 20 -3.57 8.06 5.49
C ILE A 20 -3.83 9.35 6.27
N LYS A 21 -5.05 9.88 6.22
CA LYS A 21 -5.45 11.09 6.98
C LYS A 21 -5.27 10.93 8.49
N ASN A 22 -5.70 9.79 9.06
CA ASN A 22 -5.54 9.51 10.49
C ASN A 22 -4.08 9.41 10.92
N SER A 23 -3.16 9.11 9.99
CA SER A 23 -1.72 9.11 10.26
C SER A 23 -1.06 10.49 10.13
N GLY A 24 -1.83 11.55 9.83
CA GLY A 24 -1.31 12.90 9.63
C GLY A 24 -0.49 13.07 8.35
N ARG A 25 -0.61 12.14 7.40
CA ARG A 25 0.09 12.15 6.11
C ARG A 25 -0.87 12.53 4.99
N ASP A 26 -0.33 13.03 3.90
CA ASP A 26 -1.01 13.26 2.61
C ASP A 26 -0.46 12.35 1.49
N TYR A 27 0.44 11.43 1.84
CA TYR A 27 1.07 10.47 0.92
C TYR A 27 1.02 9.04 1.47
N ILE A 28 1.29 8.08 0.59
CA ILE A 28 1.59 6.70 0.99
C ILE A 28 2.79 6.15 0.22
N ILE A 29 3.61 5.36 0.90
CA ILE A 29 4.77 4.70 0.33
C ILE A 29 4.31 3.36 -0.23
N GLN A 30 4.54 3.06 -1.51
CA GLN A 30 4.18 1.74 -2.07
C GLN A 30 4.82 0.61 -1.26
N GLY A 31 6.15 0.66 -1.12
CA GLY A 31 6.91 -0.14 -0.15
C GLY A 31 6.86 -1.65 -0.31
N GLN A 32 6.50 -2.18 -1.49
CA GLN A 32 6.45 -3.62 -1.75
C GLN A 32 7.78 -4.33 -1.48
N GLN A 33 7.73 -5.49 -0.80
CA GLN A 33 8.88 -6.34 -0.52
C GLN A 33 8.56 -7.82 -0.75
N ALA A 34 9.46 -8.56 -1.39
CA ALA A 34 9.33 -10.00 -1.56
C ALA A 34 9.82 -10.76 -0.32
N CYS A 35 9.09 -10.61 0.79
CA CYS A 35 9.37 -11.26 2.07
C CYS A 35 8.06 -11.63 2.78
N VAL A 36 8.16 -12.50 3.79
CA VAL A 36 7.08 -12.73 4.76
C VAL A 36 6.79 -11.45 5.54
N ARG A 37 5.57 -11.33 6.09
CA ARG A 37 5.11 -10.12 6.78
C ARG A 37 6.00 -9.76 7.98
N ALA A 38 6.47 -10.76 8.72
CA ALA A 38 7.33 -10.55 9.90
C ALA A 38 8.68 -9.88 9.54
N ASN A 39 9.16 -10.04 8.31
CA ASN A 39 10.44 -9.50 7.86
C ASN A 39 10.30 -8.17 7.11
N HIS A 40 9.09 -7.64 7.00
CA HIS A 40 8.81 -6.45 6.22
C HIS A 40 9.39 -5.20 6.91
N THR A 41 10.28 -4.47 6.25
CA THR A 41 11.03 -3.37 6.88
C THR A 41 10.32 -2.02 6.83
N LYS A 42 9.18 -1.91 6.14
CA LYS A 42 8.40 -0.66 5.96
C LYS A 42 6.99 -0.77 6.52
N PRO A 43 6.78 -0.68 7.85
CA PRO A 43 5.48 -0.90 8.47
C PRO A 43 4.43 0.17 8.11
N ASN A 44 4.83 1.35 7.64
CA ASN A 44 3.92 2.43 7.27
C ASN A 44 3.58 2.46 5.77
N SER A 45 4.00 1.44 5.02
CA SER A 45 3.79 1.32 3.58
C SER A 45 2.41 0.76 3.22
N LEU A 46 2.01 0.99 1.97
CA LEU A 46 0.84 0.38 1.35
C LEU A 46 0.95 -1.15 1.35
N ASP A 47 2.11 -1.72 1.01
CA ASP A 47 2.28 -3.18 1.00
C ASP A 47 1.98 -3.78 2.38
N TYR A 48 2.54 -3.20 3.44
CA TYR A 48 2.31 -3.68 4.79
C TYR A 48 0.85 -3.52 5.23
N TRP A 49 0.22 -2.40 4.88
CA TRP A 49 -1.20 -2.16 5.17
C TRP A 49 -2.13 -3.13 4.45
N LEU A 50 -1.81 -3.49 3.20
CA LEU A 50 -2.58 -4.43 2.38
C LEU A 50 -2.42 -5.88 2.82
N ARG A 51 -1.25 -6.28 3.34
CA ARG A 51 -1.06 -7.63 3.90
C ARG A 51 -2.02 -7.94 5.05
N ASN A 52 -2.51 -6.93 5.78
CA ASN A 52 -3.54 -7.10 6.81
C ASN A 52 -4.95 -7.36 6.26
N ARG A 53 -5.15 -7.17 4.95
CA ARG A 53 -6.43 -7.27 4.24
C ARG A 53 -6.42 -8.32 3.14
N ALA A 54 -5.29 -8.99 2.97
CA ALA A 54 -5.09 -10.04 1.99
C ALA A 54 -5.33 -11.41 2.59
N THR A 55 -5.76 -12.35 1.75
CA THR A 55 -5.85 -13.77 2.12
C THR A 55 -4.46 -14.38 2.32
N SER A 56 -3.44 -13.85 1.62
CA SER A 56 -2.04 -14.28 1.72
C SER A 56 -1.16 -13.16 2.30
N PRO A 57 -1.11 -12.99 3.64
CA PRO A 57 -0.40 -11.88 4.29
C PRO A 57 1.13 -11.92 4.11
N ASP A 58 1.71 -13.09 3.85
CA ASP A 58 3.15 -13.26 3.63
C ASP A 58 3.58 -13.04 2.18
N THR A 59 2.67 -12.58 1.32
CA THR A 59 2.94 -12.23 -0.08
C THR A 59 2.88 -10.71 -0.27
N LYS A 60 3.71 -10.17 -1.18
CA LYS A 60 3.60 -8.77 -1.59
C LYS A 60 2.22 -8.49 -2.21
N GLN A 61 1.62 -7.37 -1.84
CA GLN A 61 0.25 -6.99 -2.23
C GLN A 61 0.18 -5.66 -2.98
N ALA A 62 1.11 -4.73 -2.76
CA ALA A 62 1.12 -3.42 -3.42
C ALA A 62 1.78 -3.47 -4.81
N ASP A 63 1.27 -4.32 -5.69
CA ASP A 63 1.78 -4.49 -7.05
C ASP A 63 1.37 -3.33 -7.99
N ASN A 64 1.81 -3.40 -9.25
CA ASN A 64 1.56 -2.35 -10.24
C ASN A 64 0.06 -2.20 -10.58
N ASP A 65 -0.72 -3.28 -10.49
CA ASP A 65 -2.15 -3.25 -10.79
C ASP A 65 -2.90 -2.50 -9.68
N VAL A 66 -2.52 -2.72 -8.42
CA VAL A 66 -3.05 -1.94 -7.29
C VAL A 66 -2.72 -0.46 -7.41
N ILE A 67 -1.47 -0.12 -7.78
CA ILE A 67 -1.08 1.29 -7.99
C ILE A 67 -1.88 1.90 -9.15
N GLY A 68 -2.01 1.19 -10.27
CA GLY A 68 -2.82 1.62 -11.40
C GLY A 68 -4.27 1.89 -11.00
N ALA A 69 -4.89 1.00 -10.24
CA ALA A 69 -6.26 1.16 -9.76
C ALA A 69 -6.43 2.34 -8.78
N LEU A 70 -5.44 2.59 -7.92
CA LEU A 70 -5.43 3.77 -7.04
C LEU A 70 -5.35 5.06 -7.84
N VAL A 71 -4.48 5.14 -8.85
CA VAL A 71 -4.40 6.32 -9.74
C VAL A 71 -5.70 6.51 -10.52
N ALA A 72 -6.27 5.43 -11.07
CA ALA A 72 -7.52 5.46 -11.82
C ALA A 72 -8.72 5.91 -10.97
N SER A 73 -8.64 5.81 -9.65
CA SER A 73 -9.68 6.36 -8.74
C SER A 73 -9.75 7.89 -8.73
N GLY A 74 -8.73 8.59 -9.24
CA GLY A 74 -8.65 10.05 -9.23
C GLY A 74 -8.19 10.66 -7.91
N HIS A 75 -7.97 9.86 -6.86
CA HIS A 75 -7.52 10.34 -5.55
C HIS A 75 -6.00 10.30 -5.35
N PHE A 76 -5.29 9.56 -6.19
CA PHE A 76 -3.85 9.32 -6.06
C PHE A 76 -3.11 9.68 -7.34
N ARG A 77 -1.85 10.07 -7.19
CA ARG A 77 -0.90 10.22 -8.30
C ARG A 77 0.45 9.62 -7.90
N VAL A 78 1.20 9.15 -8.89
CA VAL A 78 2.54 8.60 -8.67
C VAL A 78 3.55 9.73 -8.70
N GLU A 79 4.20 9.98 -7.56
CA GLU A 79 5.35 10.86 -7.46
C GLU A 79 6.64 10.04 -7.49
N LYS A 80 7.65 10.51 -8.24
CA LYS A 80 8.94 9.83 -8.40
C LYS A 80 10.07 10.68 -7.83
N LYS A 81 11.21 10.04 -7.55
CA LYS A 81 12.43 10.69 -7.02
C LYS A 81 12.24 11.38 -5.65
N LEU A 82 11.27 10.92 -4.86
CA LEU A 82 11.08 11.37 -3.48
C LEU A 82 11.96 10.57 -2.52
N HIS A 83 12.35 11.21 -1.42
CA HIS A 83 12.99 10.53 -0.30
C HIS A 83 11.95 9.72 0.49
N CYS A 84 12.26 8.45 0.76
CA CYS A 84 11.38 7.56 1.51
C CYS A 84 11.70 7.66 3.01
N PRO A 85 10.78 8.14 3.86
CA PRO A 85 11.06 8.31 5.29
C PRO A 85 11.24 6.97 6.04
N ASP A 86 10.68 5.88 5.50
CA ASP A 86 10.84 4.51 6.05
C ASP A 86 12.14 3.84 5.57
N GLN A 87 13.05 4.56 4.92
CA GLN A 87 14.31 3.99 4.46
C GLN A 87 15.28 3.90 5.64
N LYS A 88 15.55 2.67 6.11
CA LYS A 88 16.68 2.46 7.03
C LYS A 88 17.97 2.78 6.29
N THR A 89 18.73 3.75 6.81
CA THR A 89 20.15 3.96 6.50
C THR A 89 20.96 2.74 6.90
#